data_AF-A0A8C5QLZ4-F1
#
_entry.id   AF-A0A8C5QLZ4-F1
#
_cell.length_a   1.000
_cell.length_b   1.000
_cell.length_c   1.000
_cell.angle_alpha   90.00
_cell.angle_beta   90.00
_cell.angle_gamma   90.00
#
_symmetry.space_group_name_H-M   'P 1'
#
loop_
_entity.id
_entity.type
_entity.pdbx_description
1 polymer ?
#
loop_
_entity_poly.entity_id
_entity_poly.type
_entity_poly.pdbx_seq_one_letter_code
_entity_poly.pdbx_strand_id
1 'polypeptide(L)'
;MEGREPPTRPNRTTPTSPRVTPALVKRPRFQTLARFWEGQDVLARWTDGLLYLGIIKKVDSAQETCLVRFEDNSQFSVLWKDIFPPAVPGKEQLCCVCNSQTCTPDNKLVHCGKCKHGKQSGQLLDVQTVRLCCGHQGTCRVSLRAARRGGALKKGPYARSMLHMKLSLPYQLKSLEWDPLHLTNKQQCYCYCGGPGEWNMKMLQCCRCLQWFHESCTQCLSKPLLYGDRFYIFECSVCTRGPESAWRLPLGWVDVSHLVLYHLSICCKKKYFDFEREILSFVNENWDSLLVGELTDTPRSERYSNLLHALTGQKDRFISGKEIKKKKCLFGLQSRVPPPVMSQRQVRLHQTGG
;
A
#
# COMPACT_ATOMS: atom_id res chain seq x y z
N MET A 1 -15.00 62.83 -64.14
CA MET A 1 -13.90 63.75 -63.72
C MET A 1 -14.15 64.02 -62.26
N GLU A 2 -13.29 63.73 -61.29
CA GLU A 2 -11.84 63.44 -61.23
C GLU A 2 -11.60 62.30 -60.23
N GLY A 3 -10.47 61.59 -60.38
CA GLY A 3 -10.05 60.52 -59.47
C GLY A 3 -9.18 61.00 -58.31
N ARG A 4 -9.04 60.13 -57.30
CA ARG A 4 -7.84 59.96 -56.46
C ARG A 4 -7.97 58.68 -55.63
N GLU A 5 -7.01 57.78 -55.82
CA GLU A 5 -6.85 56.49 -55.12
C GLU A 5 -6.29 56.66 -53.69
N PRO A 6 -6.54 55.69 -52.77
CA PRO A 6 -6.14 55.77 -51.38
C PRO A 6 -4.72 55.23 -51.10
N PRO A 7 -4.07 55.65 -49.98
CA PRO A 7 -2.69 55.30 -49.68
C PRO A 7 -2.53 53.92 -49.02
N THR A 8 -1.45 53.25 -49.41
CA THR A 8 -0.95 51.95 -48.94
C THR A 8 -0.42 52.01 -47.51
N ARG A 9 -0.85 51.06 -46.66
CA ARG A 9 -0.30 50.84 -45.31
C ARG A 9 0.87 49.85 -45.33
N PRO A 10 1.94 50.08 -44.55
CA PRO A 10 3.11 49.22 -44.54
C PRO A 10 2.90 47.92 -43.74
N ASN A 11 3.53 46.86 -44.25
CA ASN A 11 3.54 45.50 -43.73
C ASN A 11 4.20 45.45 -42.33
N ARG A 12 3.44 45.06 -41.30
CA ARG A 12 3.96 44.84 -39.93
C ARG A 12 4.22 43.35 -39.73
N THR A 13 5.48 42.98 -39.84
CA THR A 13 6.02 41.67 -39.44
C THR A 13 5.82 41.45 -37.94
N THR A 14 5.18 40.34 -37.59
CA THR A 14 5.02 39.88 -36.20
C THR A 14 6.25 39.08 -35.75
N PRO A 15 6.73 39.26 -34.50
CA PRO A 15 7.90 38.52 -34.00
C PRO A 15 7.51 37.07 -33.68
N THR A 16 8.27 36.14 -34.23
CA THR A 16 8.17 34.70 -33.95
C THR A 16 8.72 34.39 -32.56
N SER A 17 7.88 33.79 -31.72
CA SER A 17 8.26 33.27 -30.40
C SER A 17 9.28 32.13 -30.54
N PRO A 18 10.35 32.07 -29.70
CA PRO A 18 11.34 31.01 -29.78
C PRO A 18 10.72 29.66 -29.42
N ARG A 19 10.71 28.77 -30.40
CA ARG A 19 10.30 27.37 -30.28
C ARG A 19 11.32 26.64 -29.41
N VAL A 20 10.96 26.34 -28.15
CA VAL A 20 11.73 25.44 -27.29
C VAL A 20 11.74 24.06 -27.94
N THR A 21 12.85 23.71 -28.58
CA THR A 21 13.11 22.36 -29.07
C THR A 21 13.27 21.42 -27.87
N PRO A 22 12.52 20.30 -27.79
CA PRO A 22 12.81 19.26 -26.80
C PRO A 22 14.21 18.73 -27.07
N ALA A 23 15.09 18.78 -26.08
CA ALA A 23 16.39 18.14 -26.18
C ALA A 23 16.21 16.67 -26.54
N LEU A 24 16.68 16.29 -27.72
CA LEU A 24 16.71 14.91 -28.17
C LEU A 24 17.70 14.14 -27.29
N VAL A 25 17.20 13.51 -26.23
CA VAL A 25 17.97 12.56 -25.43
C VAL A 25 18.36 11.42 -26.38
N LYS A 26 19.64 11.41 -26.77
CA LYS A 26 20.22 10.36 -27.61
C LYS A 26 20.05 9.02 -26.90
N ARG A 27 19.13 8.18 -27.37
CA ARG A 27 19.01 6.78 -26.95
C ARG A 27 20.26 6.02 -27.39
N PRO A 28 21.04 5.39 -26.49
CA PRO A 28 22.12 4.51 -26.90
C PRO A 28 21.57 3.34 -27.73
N ARG A 29 22.15 3.12 -28.91
CA ARG A 29 21.66 2.18 -29.95
C ARG A 29 21.78 0.68 -29.60
N PHE A 30 22.06 0.29 -28.35
CA PHE A 30 22.41 -1.09 -27.98
C PHE A 30 21.68 -1.69 -26.74
N GLN A 31 20.51 -1.19 -26.31
CA GLN A 31 19.79 -1.71 -25.12
C GLN A 31 18.43 -2.38 -25.43
N THR A 32 18.31 -3.08 -26.55
CA THR A 32 17.02 -3.59 -27.06
C THR A 32 16.40 -4.76 -26.27
N LEU A 33 17.07 -5.32 -25.25
CA LEU A 33 16.61 -6.52 -24.53
C LEU A 33 16.43 -6.36 -23.00
N ALA A 34 16.94 -5.29 -22.37
CA ALA A 34 16.84 -5.13 -20.93
C ALA A 34 15.45 -4.58 -20.52
N ARG A 35 14.77 -5.28 -19.59
CA ARG A 35 13.46 -4.83 -19.04
C ARG A 35 13.58 -3.52 -18.25
N PHE A 36 14.73 -3.28 -17.63
CA PHE A 36 15.03 -2.12 -16.80
C PHE A 36 16.34 -1.46 -17.21
N TRP A 37 16.40 -0.12 -17.21
CA TRP A 37 17.63 0.65 -17.46
C TRP A 37 17.67 1.95 -16.64
N GLU A 38 18.86 2.52 -16.47
CA GLU A 38 19.05 3.78 -15.73
C GLU A 38 18.41 4.97 -16.46
N GLY A 39 17.76 5.85 -15.70
CA GLY A 39 16.99 6.97 -16.23
C GLY A 39 15.58 6.61 -16.70
N GLN A 40 15.15 5.36 -16.58
CA GLN A 40 13.80 4.94 -16.93
C GLN A 40 12.78 5.38 -15.89
N ASP A 41 11.69 6.01 -16.34
CA ASP A 41 10.50 6.26 -15.52
C ASP A 41 9.72 4.97 -15.28
N VAL A 42 9.31 4.74 -14.03
CA VAL A 42 8.61 3.52 -13.60
C VAL A 42 7.58 3.83 -12.52
N LEU A 43 6.57 2.97 -12.41
CA LEU A 43 5.76 2.87 -11.20
C LEU A 43 6.36 1.79 -10.30
N ALA A 44 6.69 2.12 -9.06
CA ALA A 44 7.19 1.20 -8.06
C ALA A 44 6.13 0.96 -6.98
N ARG A 45 5.88 -0.31 -6.63
CA ARG A 45 4.98 -0.66 -5.52
C ARG A 45 5.70 -0.54 -4.18
N TRP A 46 5.09 0.17 -3.24
CA TRP A 46 5.62 0.35 -1.89
C TRP A 46 5.04 -0.63 -0.87
N THR A 47 5.53 -0.59 0.36
CA THR A 47 5.12 -1.47 1.48
C THR A 47 3.68 -1.24 1.96
N ASP A 48 3.00 -0.20 1.50
CA ASP A 48 1.57 0.02 1.72
C ASP A 48 0.71 -0.56 0.58
N GLY A 49 1.32 -1.22 -0.40
CA GLY A 49 0.66 -1.81 -1.57
C GLY A 49 0.29 -0.82 -2.67
N LEU A 50 0.58 0.48 -2.51
CA LEU A 50 0.31 1.52 -3.50
C LEU A 50 1.46 1.66 -4.51
N LEU A 51 1.19 2.30 -5.65
CA LEU A 51 2.16 2.58 -6.71
C LEU A 51 2.60 4.04 -6.65
N TYR A 52 3.91 4.25 -6.75
CA TYR A 52 4.54 5.56 -6.73
C TYR A 52 5.38 5.75 -7.99
N LEU A 53 5.38 6.97 -8.53
CA LEU A 53 6.23 7.31 -9.67
C LEU A 53 7.68 7.45 -9.19
N GLY A 54 8.61 6.93 -9.99
CA GLY A 54 10.03 7.08 -9.73
C GLY A 54 10.89 6.86 -10.96
N ILE A 55 12.18 7.16 -10.82
CA ILE A 55 13.19 7.06 -11.87
C ILE A 55 14.26 6.08 -11.40
N ILE A 56 14.57 5.07 -12.22
CA ILE A 56 15.66 4.12 -11.95
C ILE A 56 17.00 4.88 -11.99
N LYS A 57 17.78 4.75 -10.93
CA LYS A 57 19.14 5.32 -10.80
C LYS A 57 20.24 4.29 -10.95
N LYS A 58 20.00 3.05 -10.52
CA LYS A 58 20.91 1.91 -10.69
C LYS A 58 20.11 0.63 -10.86
N VAL A 59 20.63 -0.29 -11.68
CA VAL A 59 20.07 -1.64 -11.84
C VAL A 59 21.05 -2.64 -11.24
N ASP A 60 20.60 -3.47 -10.32
CA ASP A 60 21.36 -4.56 -9.73
C ASP A 60 20.77 -5.89 -10.19
N SER A 61 21.48 -6.56 -11.11
CA SER A 61 21.08 -7.86 -11.63
C SER A 61 21.38 -9.03 -10.70
N ALA A 62 22.30 -8.88 -9.75
CA ALA A 62 22.65 -9.94 -8.81
C ALA A 62 21.59 -10.09 -7.71
N GLN A 63 21.02 -8.96 -7.27
CA GLN A 63 19.96 -8.94 -6.25
C GLN A 63 18.55 -8.83 -6.85
N GLU A 64 18.42 -8.76 -8.18
CA GLU A 64 17.16 -8.49 -8.88
C GLU A 64 16.42 -7.25 -8.33
N THR A 65 17.18 -6.16 -8.12
CA THR A 65 16.65 -4.89 -7.61
C THR A 65 17.04 -3.71 -8.48
N CYS A 66 16.34 -2.59 -8.31
CA CYS A 66 16.75 -1.30 -8.84
C CYS A 66 16.72 -0.26 -7.74
N LEU A 67 17.72 0.63 -7.71
CA LEU A 67 17.66 1.85 -6.90
C LEU A 67 16.73 2.83 -7.61
N VAL A 68 15.60 3.17 -6.99
CA VAL A 68 14.59 4.08 -7.55
C VAL A 68 14.59 5.37 -6.75
N ARG A 69 14.63 6.52 -7.44
CA ARG A 69 14.39 7.84 -6.86
C ARG A 69 12.92 8.23 -7.05
N PHE A 70 12.23 8.53 -5.97
CA PHE A 70 10.83 8.97 -5.98
C PHE A 70 10.70 10.49 -6.12
N GLU A 71 9.46 10.98 -6.28
CA GLU A 71 9.15 12.41 -6.47
C GLU A 71 9.60 13.30 -5.32
N ASP A 72 9.67 12.78 -4.10
CA ASP A 72 10.15 13.48 -2.90
C ASP A 72 11.68 13.44 -2.74
N ASN A 73 12.41 12.97 -3.77
CA ASN A 73 13.85 12.74 -3.79
C ASN A 73 14.37 11.61 -2.89
N SER A 74 13.50 10.90 -2.18
CA SER A 74 13.89 9.68 -1.47
C SER A 74 14.38 8.61 -2.44
N GLN A 75 15.30 7.76 -1.99
CA GLN A 75 15.90 6.71 -2.80
C GLN A 75 15.85 5.39 -2.05
N PHE A 76 15.27 4.38 -2.67
CA PHE A 76 15.16 3.04 -2.08
C PHE A 76 15.43 1.96 -3.12
N SER A 77 15.96 0.83 -2.66
CA SER A 77 16.08 -0.38 -3.48
C SER A 77 14.72 -1.06 -3.58
N VAL A 78 14.27 -1.32 -4.81
CA VAL A 78 12.97 -1.94 -5.11
C VAL A 78 13.21 -3.21 -5.92
N LEU A 79 12.56 -4.31 -5.51
CA LEU A 79 12.63 -5.58 -6.23
C LEU A 79 12.01 -5.47 -7.63
N TRP A 80 12.59 -6.15 -8.62
CA TRP A 80 12.10 -6.16 -9.99
C TRP A 80 10.62 -6.55 -10.13
N LYS A 81 10.11 -7.41 -9.23
CA LYS A 81 8.69 -7.83 -9.19
C LYS A 81 7.72 -6.68 -8.87
N ASP A 82 8.22 -5.62 -8.27
CA ASP A 82 7.46 -4.45 -7.80
C ASP A 82 7.68 -3.21 -8.67
N ILE A 83 8.40 -3.35 -9.80
CA ILE A 83 8.65 -2.27 -10.76
C ILE A 83 7.85 -2.51 -12.04
N PHE A 84 7.10 -1.47 -12.42
CA PHE A 84 6.20 -1.47 -13.58
C PHE A 84 6.60 -0.34 -14.54
N PRO A 85 7.33 -0.65 -15.62
CA PRO A 85 7.66 0.34 -16.63
C PRO A 85 6.42 0.72 -17.46
N PRO A 86 6.41 1.90 -18.11
CA PRO A 86 5.35 2.29 -19.03
C PRO A 86 5.34 1.38 -20.27
N ALA A 87 4.18 1.28 -20.92
CA ALA A 87 4.08 0.61 -22.20
C ALA A 87 4.93 1.38 -23.22
N VAL A 88 5.84 0.68 -23.90
CA VAL A 88 6.69 1.27 -24.92
C VAL A 88 5.94 1.26 -26.26
N PRO A 89 5.79 2.42 -26.94
CA PRO A 89 5.21 2.46 -28.29
C PRO A 89 5.94 1.51 -29.24
N GLY A 90 5.20 0.68 -29.97
CA GLY A 90 5.75 -0.34 -30.88
C GLY A 90 5.99 -1.73 -30.26
N LYS A 91 5.88 -1.89 -28.94
CA LYS A 91 5.90 -3.21 -28.25
C LYS A 91 4.51 -3.73 -27.86
N GLU A 92 3.45 -3.16 -28.43
CA GLU A 92 2.06 -3.51 -28.11
C GLU A 92 1.75 -4.97 -28.46
N GLN A 93 2.38 -5.50 -29.51
CA GLN A 93 2.21 -6.87 -30.00
C GLN A 93 2.91 -7.94 -29.12
N LEU A 94 3.58 -7.53 -28.04
CA LEU A 94 4.29 -8.43 -27.14
C LEU A 94 3.52 -8.59 -25.83
N CYS A 95 3.50 -9.82 -25.31
CA CYS A 95 3.04 -10.07 -23.97
C CYS A 95 3.97 -9.37 -22.96
N CYS A 96 3.43 -8.50 -22.11
CA CYS A 96 4.23 -7.78 -21.10
C CYS A 96 4.80 -8.68 -19.99
N VAL A 97 4.43 -9.96 -20.01
CA VAL A 97 4.83 -10.97 -19.03
C VAL A 97 5.93 -11.87 -19.57
N CYS A 98 5.69 -12.55 -20.70
CA CYS A 98 6.64 -13.49 -21.29
C CYS A 98 7.44 -12.92 -22.47
N ASN A 99 7.20 -11.65 -22.84
CA ASN A 99 7.82 -10.97 -23.98
C ASN A 99 7.67 -11.75 -25.32
N SER A 100 6.63 -12.58 -25.44
CA SER A 100 6.33 -13.39 -26.62
C SER A 100 5.20 -12.78 -27.46
N GLN A 101 5.30 -12.98 -28.77
CA GLN A 101 4.27 -12.64 -29.77
C GLN A 101 3.40 -13.86 -30.14
N THR A 102 3.74 -15.06 -29.64
CA THR A 102 3.17 -16.33 -30.11
C THR A 102 1.73 -16.53 -29.65
N CYS A 103 0.75 -16.17 -30.48
CA CYS A 103 -0.67 -16.33 -30.18
C CYS A 103 -1.20 -17.65 -30.75
N THR A 104 -1.83 -18.48 -29.91
CA THR A 104 -2.64 -19.64 -30.35
C THR A 104 -4.13 -19.29 -30.27
N PRO A 105 -5.04 -20.05 -30.91
CA PRO A 105 -6.49 -19.81 -30.84
C PRO A 105 -7.02 -19.69 -29.39
N ASP A 106 -6.41 -20.42 -28.45
CA ASP A 106 -6.75 -20.44 -27.03
C ASP A 106 -5.98 -19.40 -26.18
N ASN A 107 -4.94 -18.77 -26.73
CA ASN A 107 -4.02 -17.88 -26.02
C ASN A 107 -3.83 -16.54 -26.75
N LYS A 108 -4.94 -15.87 -27.05
CA LYS A 108 -4.97 -14.58 -27.76
C LYS A 108 -4.39 -13.45 -26.92
N LEU A 109 -3.67 -12.50 -27.54
CA LEU A 109 -3.18 -11.30 -26.88
C LEU A 109 -4.33 -10.32 -26.59
N VAL A 110 -4.57 -10.01 -25.32
CA VAL A 110 -5.58 -9.07 -24.82
C VAL A 110 -4.89 -7.83 -24.28
N HIS A 111 -5.27 -6.67 -24.78
CA HIS A 111 -4.71 -5.39 -24.34
C HIS A 111 -5.52 -4.80 -23.19
N CYS A 112 -4.82 -4.25 -22.20
CA CYS A 112 -5.48 -3.47 -21.18
C CYS A 112 -5.97 -2.13 -21.74
N GLY A 113 -7.25 -1.82 -21.60
CA GLY A 113 -7.84 -0.54 -22.02
C GLY A 113 -7.18 0.69 -21.37
N LYS A 114 -6.56 0.52 -20.18
CA LYS A 114 -5.89 1.57 -19.41
C LYS A 114 -4.39 1.67 -19.66
N CYS A 115 -3.63 0.62 -19.34
CA CYS A 115 -2.16 0.69 -19.44
C CYS A 115 -1.64 0.28 -20.83
N LYS A 116 -2.51 -0.11 -21.76
CA LYS A 116 -2.21 -0.51 -23.15
C LYS A 116 -1.28 -1.73 -23.33
N HIS A 117 -0.78 -2.31 -22.25
CA HIS A 117 0.01 -3.55 -22.28
C HIS A 117 -0.85 -4.74 -22.77
N GLY A 118 -0.30 -5.54 -23.68
CA GLY A 118 -0.87 -6.82 -24.15
C GLY A 118 -0.50 -7.99 -23.24
N LYS A 119 -1.42 -8.95 -23.05
CA LYS A 119 -1.20 -10.21 -22.33
C LYS A 119 -1.95 -11.36 -23.00
N GLN A 120 -1.36 -12.53 -23.08
CA GLN A 120 -2.02 -13.70 -23.69
C GLN A 120 -3.11 -14.31 -22.77
N SER A 121 -4.24 -14.72 -23.35
CA SER A 121 -5.51 -15.04 -22.67
C SER A 121 -5.59 -16.44 -22.04
N GLY A 122 -4.56 -17.28 -22.15
CA GLY A 122 -4.63 -18.71 -21.81
C GLY A 122 -3.43 -19.28 -21.06
N GLN A 123 -2.39 -18.51 -20.76
CA GLN A 123 -1.25 -19.03 -20.00
C GLN A 123 -1.54 -19.06 -18.49
N LEU A 124 -1.92 -20.23 -17.99
CA LEU A 124 -1.43 -20.75 -16.71
C LEU A 124 0.02 -21.21 -16.92
N LEU A 125 0.93 -20.29 -17.23
CA LEU A 125 2.36 -20.60 -17.15
C LEU A 125 2.84 -20.38 -15.73
N ASP A 126 3.68 -21.31 -15.28
CA ASP A 126 4.52 -21.38 -14.09
C ASP A 126 4.48 -20.17 -13.12
N VAL A 127 4.51 -20.46 -11.83
CA VAL A 127 4.28 -19.58 -10.66
C VAL A 127 5.07 -18.26 -10.70
N GLN A 128 6.15 -18.16 -11.49
CA GLN A 128 6.90 -16.93 -11.75
C GLN A 128 6.23 -15.95 -12.75
N THR A 129 5.31 -16.43 -13.57
CA THR A 129 4.74 -15.76 -14.76
C THR A 129 3.32 -15.23 -14.53
N VAL A 130 2.64 -15.62 -13.45
CA VAL A 130 1.26 -15.18 -13.11
C VAL A 130 1.23 -13.78 -12.46
N ARG A 131 2.20 -12.91 -12.77
CA ARG A 131 2.44 -11.67 -12.01
C ARG A 131 1.56 -10.48 -12.38
N LEU A 132 0.75 -10.55 -13.43
CA LEU A 132 -0.05 -9.41 -13.85
C LEU A 132 -1.40 -9.84 -14.45
N CYS A 133 -2.47 -9.28 -13.86
CA CYS A 133 -3.59 -8.74 -14.62
C CYS A 133 -4.66 -9.69 -15.15
N CYS A 134 -5.43 -10.30 -14.26
CA CYS A 134 -6.79 -10.74 -14.57
C CYS A 134 -7.75 -9.77 -13.89
N GLY A 135 -8.45 -8.93 -14.65
CA GLY A 135 -9.59 -8.13 -14.21
C GLY A 135 -10.72 -8.27 -15.23
N HIS A 136 -11.97 -8.20 -14.78
CA HIS A 136 -13.14 -8.18 -15.65
C HIS A 136 -13.14 -6.86 -16.46
N GLN A 137 -13.58 -6.90 -17.73
CA GLN A 137 -13.70 -5.72 -18.62
C GLN A 137 -12.37 -5.06 -19.08
N GLY A 138 -11.31 -5.83 -19.32
CA GLY A 138 -10.10 -5.30 -19.99
C GLY A 138 -9.25 -4.35 -19.13
N THR A 139 -9.39 -4.38 -17.81
CA THR A 139 -8.52 -3.64 -16.88
C THR A 139 -7.53 -4.57 -16.19
N CYS A 140 -6.29 -4.11 -16.05
CA CYS A 140 -5.18 -4.90 -15.54
C CYS A 140 -5.04 -4.70 -14.01
N ARG A 141 -4.55 -5.71 -13.27
CA ARG A 141 -4.34 -5.68 -11.80
C ARG A 141 -3.49 -4.49 -11.35
N VAL A 142 -2.52 -4.08 -12.17
CA VAL A 142 -1.64 -2.93 -11.89
C VAL A 142 -2.34 -1.58 -12.11
N SER A 143 -3.29 -1.51 -13.04
CA SER A 143 -4.01 -0.28 -13.39
C SER A 143 -5.16 0.07 -12.42
N LEU A 144 -5.40 -0.78 -11.42
CA LEU A 144 -6.56 -0.64 -10.57
C LEU A 144 -6.31 0.43 -9.49
N ARG A 145 -6.66 1.68 -9.81
CA ARG A 145 -6.76 2.84 -8.89
C ARG A 145 -7.77 2.66 -7.73
N ALA A 146 -8.23 1.44 -7.49
CA ALA A 146 -9.18 1.16 -6.43
C ALA A 146 -8.50 1.06 -5.07
N ALA A 147 -7.21 0.70 -5.01
CA ALA A 147 -6.44 0.74 -3.78
C ALA A 147 -6.21 2.20 -3.34
N ARG A 148 -6.47 2.51 -2.07
CA ARG A 148 -6.35 3.86 -1.48
C ARG A 148 -5.94 3.77 -0.03
N ARG A 149 -5.28 4.82 0.48
CA ARG A 149 -5.06 4.97 1.92
C ARG A 149 -6.41 4.96 2.65
N GLY A 150 -6.48 4.22 3.76
CA GLY A 150 -7.71 4.02 4.55
C GLY A 150 -8.64 2.91 4.05
N GLY A 151 -8.34 2.28 2.92
CA GLY A 151 -9.15 1.19 2.36
C GLY A 151 -9.49 1.40 0.88
N ALA A 152 -9.58 0.30 0.14
CA ALA A 152 -9.93 0.34 -1.27
C ALA A 152 -11.40 0.75 -1.51
N LEU A 153 -11.70 1.16 -2.75
CA LEU A 153 -13.05 1.48 -3.19
C LEU A 153 -14.02 0.32 -2.90
N LYS A 154 -15.14 0.62 -2.22
CA LYS A 154 -16.17 -0.36 -1.86
C LYS A 154 -17.31 -0.48 -2.86
N LYS A 155 -17.57 0.58 -3.63
CA LYS A 155 -18.69 0.69 -4.57
C LYS A 155 -18.21 1.01 -5.99
N GLY A 156 -19.04 0.67 -6.98
CA GLY A 156 -18.78 0.95 -8.40
C GLY A 156 -18.08 -0.18 -9.16
N PRO A 157 -17.91 -0.02 -10.49
CA PRO A 157 -17.36 -1.07 -11.36
C PRO A 157 -15.91 -1.46 -11.01
N TYR A 158 -15.08 -0.49 -10.62
CA TYR A 158 -13.70 -0.76 -10.20
C TYR A 158 -13.62 -1.54 -8.88
N ALA A 159 -14.52 -1.27 -7.93
CA ALA A 159 -14.59 -2.01 -6.67
C ALA A 159 -14.99 -3.48 -6.90
N ARG A 160 -16.00 -3.72 -7.75
CA ARG A 160 -16.41 -5.08 -8.13
C ARG A 160 -15.30 -5.82 -8.86
N SER A 161 -14.65 -5.16 -9.82
CA SER A 161 -13.50 -5.73 -10.53
C SER A 161 -12.39 -6.10 -9.55
N MET A 162 -12.06 -5.22 -8.59
CA MET A 162 -11.08 -5.51 -7.54
C MET A 162 -11.40 -6.78 -6.77
N LEU A 163 -12.64 -6.92 -6.33
CA LEU A 163 -13.09 -8.09 -5.58
C LEU A 163 -12.85 -9.38 -6.37
N HIS A 164 -13.23 -9.42 -7.65
CA HIS A 164 -12.96 -10.57 -8.51
C HIS A 164 -11.47 -10.88 -8.63
N MET A 165 -10.60 -9.86 -8.72
CA MET A 165 -9.15 -10.08 -8.76
C MET A 165 -8.60 -10.61 -7.44
N LYS A 166 -9.21 -10.26 -6.31
CA LYS A 166 -8.78 -10.70 -4.98
C LYS A 166 -9.13 -12.16 -4.68
N LEU A 167 -9.94 -12.82 -5.52
CA LEU A 167 -10.28 -14.23 -5.38
C LEU A 167 -9.11 -15.18 -5.71
N SER A 168 -8.06 -14.68 -6.38
CA SER A 168 -6.86 -15.46 -6.67
C SER A 168 -5.57 -14.68 -6.45
N LEU A 169 -4.55 -15.33 -5.89
CA LEU A 169 -3.24 -14.73 -5.65
C LEU A 169 -2.36 -14.85 -6.90
N PRO A 170 -1.53 -13.83 -7.21
CA PRO A 170 -0.57 -13.87 -8.33
C PRO A 170 0.72 -14.62 -7.96
N TYR A 171 0.71 -15.38 -6.86
CA TYR A 171 1.82 -16.14 -6.31
C TYR A 171 1.29 -17.36 -5.55
N GLN A 172 2.16 -18.34 -5.29
CA GLN A 172 1.80 -19.54 -4.54
C GLN A 172 2.08 -19.35 -3.05
N LEU A 173 1.06 -19.45 -2.19
CA LEU A 173 1.23 -19.26 -0.74
C LEU A 173 2.21 -20.27 -0.11
N LYS A 174 2.20 -21.51 -0.59
CA LYS A 174 3.01 -22.60 -0.04
C LYS A 174 4.50 -22.48 -0.31
N SER A 175 4.92 -21.64 -1.27
CA SER A 175 6.34 -21.45 -1.61
C SER A 175 6.99 -20.31 -0.82
N LEU A 176 6.26 -19.63 0.07
CA LEU A 176 6.79 -18.54 0.89
C LEU A 176 7.55 -19.09 2.10
N GLU A 177 8.77 -18.59 2.29
CA GLU A 177 9.63 -18.94 3.42
C GLU A 177 9.46 -17.91 4.53
N TRP A 178 8.66 -18.26 5.55
CA TRP A 178 8.32 -17.39 6.67
C TRP A 178 9.33 -17.48 7.81
N ASP A 179 9.45 -16.38 8.56
CA ASP A 179 10.09 -16.40 9.88
C ASP A 179 9.28 -17.24 10.89
N PRO A 180 9.88 -17.63 12.05
CA PRO A 180 9.20 -18.47 13.04
C PRO A 180 7.91 -17.87 13.63
N LEU A 181 7.76 -16.54 13.58
CA LEU A 181 6.60 -15.83 14.11
C LEU A 181 5.52 -15.57 13.05
N HIS A 182 5.75 -16.00 11.81
CA HIS A 182 4.88 -15.77 10.66
C HIS A 182 4.59 -14.27 10.40
N LEU A 183 5.60 -13.42 10.61
CA LEU A 183 5.50 -11.98 10.45
C LEU A 183 6.04 -11.51 9.10
N THR A 184 7.16 -12.07 8.68
CA THR A 184 7.83 -11.74 7.41
C THR A 184 8.23 -12.98 6.63
N ASN A 185 8.33 -12.85 5.30
CA ASN A 185 8.87 -13.89 4.43
C ASN A 185 10.03 -13.38 3.57
N LYS A 186 10.96 -14.27 3.21
CA LYS A 186 12.17 -13.93 2.43
C LYS A 186 11.83 -13.32 1.07
N GLN A 187 10.74 -13.75 0.45
CA GLN A 187 10.31 -13.31 -0.88
C GLN A 187 9.72 -11.89 -0.87
N GLN A 188 9.50 -11.28 0.31
CA GLN A 188 8.79 -10.02 0.49
C GLN A 188 7.48 -9.99 -0.32
N CYS A 189 6.69 -11.05 -0.22
CA CYS A 189 5.49 -11.25 -1.02
C CYS A 189 4.26 -11.39 -0.11
N TYR A 190 3.41 -10.38 -0.16
CA TYR A 190 2.23 -10.26 0.70
C TYR A 190 0.99 -9.85 -0.09
N CYS A 191 -0.17 -9.97 0.57
CA CYS A 191 -1.46 -9.42 0.13
C CYS A 191 -1.97 -9.99 -1.21
N TYR A 192 -3.10 -9.50 -1.73
CA TYR A 192 -3.61 -9.84 -3.06
C TYR A 192 -2.72 -9.31 -4.19
N CYS A 193 -1.91 -8.30 -3.91
CA CYS A 193 -1.06 -7.62 -4.89
C CYS A 193 0.28 -8.32 -5.12
N GLY A 194 0.74 -9.19 -4.21
CA GLY A 194 2.07 -9.82 -4.25
C GLY A 194 3.23 -8.86 -3.96
N GLY A 195 2.91 -7.68 -3.43
CA GLY A 195 3.86 -6.62 -3.10
C GLY A 195 4.65 -6.86 -1.81
N PRO A 196 5.60 -5.98 -1.50
CA PRO A 196 6.27 -5.95 -0.20
C PRO A 196 5.30 -5.40 0.85
N GLY A 197 5.64 -5.57 2.13
CA GLY A 197 4.80 -5.12 3.24
C GLY A 197 5.52 -5.28 4.57
N GLU A 198 5.12 -4.44 5.53
CA GLU A 198 5.53 -4.54 6.93
C GLU A 198 4.30 -4.84 7.77
N TRP A 199 4.26 -6.00 8.43
CA TRP A 199 3.07 -6.53 9.10
C TRP A 199 2.46 -5.57 10.14
N ASN A 200 3.31 -4.82 10.83
CA ASN A 200 2.96 -3.83 11.84
C ASN A 200 2.62 -2.46 11.23
N MET A 201 2.70 -2.30 9.90
CA MET A 201 2.38 -1.08 9.18
C MET A 201 1.09 -1.20 8.37
N LYS A 202 -0.06 -1.02 9.02
CA LYS A 202 -1.39 -1.00 8.38
C LYS A 202 -1.67 -2.25 7.53
N MET A 203 -1.41 -3.43 8.10
CA MET A 203 -1.75 -4.72 7.50
C MET A 203 -2.64 -5.55 8.44
N LEU A 204 -3.53 -6.36 7.86
CA LEU A 204 -4.34 -7.35 8.57
C LEU A 204 -3.84 -8.75 8.26
N GLN A 205 -3.77 -9.60 9.28
CA GLN A 205 -3.46 -11.02 9.10
C GLN A 205 -4.75 -11.83 8.92
N CYS A 206 -4.82 -12.64 7.87
CA CYS A 206 -5.95 -13.54 7.69
C CYS A 206 -5.89 -14.71 8.68
N CYS A 207 -6.96 -14.95 9.45
CA CYS A 207 -7.00 -16.01 10.46
C CYS A 207 -7.07 -17.44 9.88
N ARG A 208 -7.23 -17.59 8.55
CA ARG A 208 -7.26 -18.88 7.86
C ARG A 208 -5.94 -19.25 7.20
N CYS A 209 -5.39 -18.36 6.36
CA CYS A 209 -4.15 -18.62 5.62
C CYS A 209 -2.91 -17.97 6.22
N LEU A 210 -3.04 -17.20 7.30
CA LEU A 210 -1.97 -16.49 8.02
C LEU A 210 -1.19 -15.43 7.20
N GLN A 211 -1.50 -15.25 5.92
CA GLN A 211 -0.97 -14.19 5.09
C GLN A 211 -1.43 -12.79 5.56
N TRP A 212 -0.58 -11.79 5.32
CA TRP A 212 -0.81 -10.38 5.62
C TRP A 212 -1.36 -9.61 4.42
N PHE A 213 -2.29 -8.68 4.66
CA PHE A 213 -3.00 -7.91 3.64
C PHE A 213 -3.00 -6.42 3.96
N HIS A 214 -2.55 -5.58 3.03
CA HIS A 214 -2.51 -4.13 3.18
C HIS A 214 -3.91 -3.54 3.40
N GLU A 215 -4.02 -2.56 4.30
CA GLU A 215 -5.18 -1.67 4.47
C GLU A 215 -5.68 -1.20 3.10
N SER A 216 -4.77 -0.71 2.27
CA SER A 216 -5.08 -0.13 0.97
C SER A 216 -5.71 -1.11 -0.03
N CYS A 217 -5.54 -2.41 0.18
CA CYS A 217 -6.04 -3.47 -0.69
C CYS A 217 -7.35 -4.11 -0.18
N THR A 218 -7.73 -3.83 1.06
CA THR A 218 -8.97 -4.33 1.68
C THR A 218 -10.18 -3.46 1.33
N GLN A 219 -11.37 -4.05 1.33
CA GLN A 219 -12.65 -3.37 1.06
C GLN A 219 -13.63 -3.47 2.24
N CYS A 220 -13.23 -4.13 3.34
CA CYS A 220 -14.08 -4.36 4.52
C CYS A 220 -13.96 -3.29 5.62
N LEU A 221 -12.90 -2.48 5.65
CA LEU A 221 -12.62 -1.56 6.76
C LEU A 221 -13.53 -0.32 6.78
N SER A 222 -14.15 0.00 7.91
CA SER A 222 -14.94 1.23 8.10
C SER A 222 -14.10 2.47 8.39
N LYS A 223 -12.93 2.28 9.02
CA LYS A 223 -11.96 3.32 9.41
C LYS A 223 -10.54 2.86 9.05
N PRO A 224 -9.59 3.79 8.82
CA PRO A 224 -8.18 3.44 8.63
C PRO A 224 -7.60 2.70 9.84
N LEU A 225 -6.65 1.80 9.60
CA LEU A 225 -5.93 1.08 10.65
C LEU A 225 -4.94 1.99 11.36
N LEU A 226 -4.74 1.79 12.65
CA LEU A 226 -3.55 2.30 13.33
C LEU A 226 -2.36 1.37 13.06
N TYR A 227 -1.14 1.91 13.07
CA TYR A 227 0.06 1.08 13.09
C TYR A 227 0.02 0.12 14.29
N GLY A 228 0.41 -1.13 14.06
CA GLY A 228 0.42 -2.20 15.06
C GLY A 228 -0.95 -2.73 15.48
N ASP A 229 -2.05 -2.24 14.89
CA ASP A 229 -3.39 -2.65 15.29
C ASP A 229 -3.72 -4.06 14.80
N ARG A 230 -3.67 -5.01 15.73
CA ARG A 230 -4.02 -6.43 15.51
C ARG A 230 -5.34 -6.83 16.16
N PHE A 231 -6.14 -5.88 16.64
CA PHE A 231 -7.43 -6.12 17.28
C PHE A 231 -8.52 -6.38 16.23
N TYR A 232 -8.28 -7.35 15.35
CA TYR A 232 -9.18 -7.75 14.27
C TYR A 232 -9.14 -9.27 14.07
N ILE A 233 -10.32 -9.87 13.85
CA ILE A 233 -10.43 -11.17 13.18
C ILE A 233 -10.75 -10.89 11.71
N PHE A 234 -9.82 -11.24 10.82
CA PHE A 234 -9.92 -10.95 9.40
C PHE A 234 -9.90 -12.24 8.56
N GLU A 235 -10.82 -12.35 7.60
CA GLU A 235 -10.79 -13.37 6.55
C GLU A 235 -10.66 -12.72 5.17
N CYS A 236 -9.65 -13.14 4.41
CA CYS A 236 -9.37 -12.60 3.09
C CYS A 236 -10.29 -13.18 2.02
N SER A 237 -10.45 -12.46 0.90
CA SER A 237 -11.30 -12.86 -0.23
C SER A 237 -10.94 -14.21 -0.85
N VAL A 238 -9.69 -14.63 -0.75
CA VAL A 238 -9.24 -15.95 -1.24
C VAL A 238 -9.83 -17.07 -0.37
N CYS A 239 -9.84 -16.88 0.94
CA CYS A 239 -10.32 -17.89 1.88
C CYS A 239 -11.85 -17.90 1.98
N THR A 240 -12.51 -16.74 1.88
CA THR A 240 -13.98 -16.64 1.86
C THR A 240 -14.57 -16.99 0.50
N ARG A 241 -13.74 -17.03 -0.56
CA ARG A 241 -14.17 -17.13 -1.97
C ARG A 241 -15.19 -16.03 -2.35
N GLY A 242 -15.04 -14.86 -1.76
CA GLY A 242 -15.99 -13.76 -1.89
C GLY A 242 -15.51 -12.47 -1.21
N PRO A 243 -16.43 -11.61 -0.76
CA PRO A 243 -16.10 -10.44 0.06
C PRO A 243 -15.30 -10.83 1.32
N GLU A 244 -14.45 -9.91 1.76
CA GLU A 244 -13.73 -10.04 3.04
C GLU A 244 -14.69 -9.92 4.22
N SER A 245 -14.34 -10.56 5.34
CA SER A 245 -14.97 -10.30 6.64
C SER A 245 -13.93 -9.78 7.62
N ALA A 246 -14.30 -8.78 8.42
CA ALA A 246 -13.45 -8.20 9.46
C ALA A 246 -14.29 -7.88 10.69
N TRP A 247 -13.84 -8.38 11.83
CA TRP A 247 -14.49 -8.18 13.13
C TRP A 247 -13.51 -7.47 14.05
N ARG A 248 -13.90 -6.29 14.55
CA ARG A 248 -13.11 -5.52 15.52
C ARG A 248 -13.18 -6.22 16.89
N LEU A 249 -12.03 -6.54 17.47
CA LEU A 249 -11.96 -7.07 18.83
C LEU A 249 -12.13 -5.92 19.84
N PRO A 250 -12.74 -6.18 21.02
CA PRO A 250 -12.84 -5.18 22.07
C PRO A 250 -11.45 -4.75 22.57
N LEU A 251 -11.33 -3.49 22.97
CA LEU A 251 -10.09 -2.92 23.53
C LEU A 251 -10.34 -2.50 24.98
N GLY A 252 -9.41 -2.84 25.87
CA GLY A 252 -9.32 -2.21 27.18
C GLY A 252 -8.54 -0.90 27.13
N TRP A 253 -8.61 -0.09 28.20
CA TRP A 253 -7.84 1.16 28.31
C TRP A 253 -6.32 0.97 28.18
N VAL A 254 -5.79 -0.18 28.63
CA VAL A 254 -4.39 -0.54 28.44
C VAL A 254 -4.06 -0.74 26.96
N ASP A 255 -4.95 -1.39 26.21
CA ASP A 255 -4.77 -1.64 24.77
C ASP A 255 -4.87 -0.35 23.97
N VAL A 256 -5.85 0.52 24.30
CA VAL A 256 -5.99 1.85 23.71
C VAL A 256 -4.71 2.67 23.93
N SER A 257 -4.23 2.75 25.18
CA SER A 257 -3.00 3.48 25.52
C SER A 257 -1.77 2.94 24.79
N HIS A 258 -1.59 1.62 24.74
CA HIS A 258 -0.46 0.99 24.04
C HIS A 258 -0.54 1.22 22.54
N LEU A 259 -1.70 1.00 21.93
CA LEU A 259 -1.89 1.15 20.50
C LEU A 259 -1.65 2.60 20.04
N VAL A 260 -2.17 3.58 20.78
CA VAL A 260 -1.97 5.00 20.48
C VAL A 260 -0.49 5.38 20.63
N LEU A 261 0.16 4.99 21.72
CA LEU A 261 1.59 5.25 21.90
C LEU A 261 2.43 4.59 20.80
N TYR A 262 2.10 3.36 20.41
CA TYR A 262 2.77 2.68 19.32
C TYR A 262 2.58 3.45 18.01
N HIS A 263 1.35 3.80 17.68
CA HIS A 263 1.01 4.58 16.48
C HIS A 263 1.78 5.89 16.40
N LEU A 264 1.72 6.70 17.46
CA LEU A 264 2.44 7.97 17.56
C LEU A 264 3.95 7.76 17.45
N SER A 265 4.49 6.69 18.06
CA SER A 265 5.92 6.37 17.95
C SER A 265 6.34 6.17 16.51
N ILE A 266 5.55 5.46 15.69
CA ILE A 266 5.84 5.21 14.27
C ILE A 266 5.72 6.52 13.48
N CYS A 267 4.61 7.25 13.63
CA CYS A 267 4.34 8.50 12.92
C CYS A 267 5.42 9.56 13.17
N CYS A 268 5.75 9.80 14.44
CA CYS A 268 6.63 10.90 14.85
C CYS A 268 8.10 10.50 14.98
N LYS A 269 8.43 9.22 14.82
CA LYS A 269 9.79 8.66 14.96
C LYS A 269 10.47 9.06 16.29
N LYS A 270 9.69 9.16 17.37
CA LYS A 270 10.17 9.49 18.73
C LYS A 270 9.58 8.55 19.78
N LYS A 271 10.23 8.47 20.94
CA LYS A 271 9.89 7.53 22.03
C LYS A 271 8.89 8.08 23.06
N TYR A 272 8.99 9.37 23.39
CA TYR A 272 8.22 9.98 24.48
C TYR A 272 7.24 11.02 23.95
N PHE A 273 6.04 11.02 24.53
CA PHE A 273 4.91 11.87 24.15
C PHE A 273 4.33 12.53 25.39
N ASP A 274 3.95 13.80 25.26
CA ASP A 274 3.22 14.51 26.30
C ASP A 274 1.79 13.98 26.43
N PHE A 275 1.38 13.66 27.65
CA PHE A 275 0.09 13.05 27.91
C PHE A 275 -1.08 13.88 27.41
N GLU A 276 -1.12 15.17 27.72
CA GLU A 276 -2.28 16.01 27.39
C GLU A 276 -2.20 16.52 25.95
N ARG A 277 -1.02 17.01 25.55
CA ARG A 277 -0.83 17.69 24.27
C ARG A 277 -0.75 16.74 23.09
N GLU A 278 -0.35 15.49 23.30
CA GLU A 278 -0.14 14.54 22.21
C GLU A 278 -1.02 13.30 22.35
N ILE A 279 -0.97 12.60 23.50
CA ILE A 279 -1.69 11.33 23.66
C ILE A 279 -3.21 11.56 23.76
N LEU A 280 -3.64 12.37 24.73
CA LEU A 280 -5.05 12.65 25.00
C LEU A 280 -5.69 13.45 23.86
N SER A 281 -4.97 14.42 23.30
CA SER A 281 -5.41 15.15 22.10
C SER A 281 -5.67 14.18 20.94
N PHE A 282 -4.72 13.30 20.61
CA PHE A 282 -4.90 12.30 19.57
C PHE A 282 -6.10 11.38 19.84
N VAL A 283 -6.22 10.85 21.06
CA VAL A 283 -7.34 9.97 21.43
C VAL A 283 -8.69 10.67 21.25
N ASN A 284 -8.80 11.92 21.69
CA ASN A 284 -10.05 12.66 21.59
C ASN A 284 -10.41 13.06 20.17
N GLU A 285 -9.43 13.46 19.37
CA GLU A 285 -9.62 13.83 17.96
C GLU A 285 -9.97 12.62 17.08
N ASN A 286 -9.53 11.42 17.48
CA ASN A 286 -9.68 10.20 16.68
C ASN A 286 -10.63 9.18 17.30
N TRP A 287 -11.38 9.51 18.36
CA TRP A 287 -12.16 8.56 19.18
C TRP A 287 -13.01 7.59 18.35
N ASP A 288 -13.82 8.11 17.42
CA ASP A 288 -14.68 7.31 16.54
C ASP A 288 -13.89 6.43 15.56
N SER A 289 -12.66 6.85 15.22
CA SER A 289 -11.78 6.11 14.33
C SER A 289 -10.99 5.01 15.05
N LEU A 290 -10.84 5.11 16.38
CA LEU A 290 -10.19 4.09 17.20
C LEU A 290 -11.04 2.81 17.32
N LEU A 291 -12.35 2.89 17.08
CA LEU A 291 -13.29 1.77 17.15
C LEU A 291 -13.12 0.98 18.47
N VAL A 292 -13.30 1.69 19.59
CA VAL A 292 -13.01 1.20 20.95
C VAL A 292 -14.08 0.28 21.54
N GLY A 293 -15.15 -0.03 20.80
CA GLY A 293 -16.17 -0.99 21.23
C GLY A 293 -16.97 -0.50 22.44
N GLU A 294 -16.98 -1.29 23.51
CA GLU A 294 -17.73 -1.00 24.75
C GLU A 294 -17.34 0.33 25.41
N LEU A 295 -16.14 0.85 25.12
CA LEU A 295 -15.70 2.13 25.66
C LEU A 295 -16.29 3.35 24.92
N THR A 296 -17.00 3.15 23.79
CA THR A 296 -17.40 4.24 22.88
C THR A 296 -18.14 5.38 23.58
N ASP A 297 -19.04 5.03 24.50
CA ASP A 297 -19.89 5.98 25.23
C ASP A 297 -19.18 6.69 26.38
N THR A 298 -17.88 6.40 26.62
CA THR A 298 -17.11 7.06 27.69
C THR A 298 -17.01 8.57 27.44
N PRO A 299 -17.52 9.41 28.36
CA PRO A 299 -17.46 10.87 28.23
C PRO A 299 -16.04 11.39 28.16
N ARG A 300 -15.83 12.48 27.40
CA ARG A 300 -14.49 13.08 27.20
C ARG A 300 -13.79 13.45 28.51
N SER A 301 -14.54 13.87 29.53
CA SER A 301 -14.04 14.19 30.88
C SER A 301 -13.42 12.98 31.58
N GLU A 302 -13.94 11.78 31.37
CA GLU A 302 -13.49 10.54 32.02
C GLU A 302 -12.33 9.86 31.29
N ARG A 303 -12.13 10.16 29.99
CA ARG A 303 -11.02 9.58 29.21
C ARG A 303 -9.66 9.94 29.81
N TYR A 304 -9.53 11.13 30.39
CA TYR A 304 -8.30 11.59 31.04
C TYR A 304 -7.87 10.62 32.14
N SER A 305 -8.75 10.38 33.12
CA SER A 305 -8.43 9.56 34.29
C SER A 305 -8.16 8.11 33.89
N ASN A 306 -8.96 7.55 32.98
CA ASN A 306 -8.82 6.17 32.53
C ASN A 306 -7.51 5.93 31.76
N LEU A 307 -7.14 6.82 30.84
CA LEU A 307 -5.87 6.71 30.10
C LEU A 307 -4.67 6.89 31.04
N LEU A 308 -4.71 7.88 31.93
CA LEU A 308 -3.64 8.12 32.88
C LEU A 308 -3.47 6.94 33.86
N HIS A 309 -4.57 6.36 34.31
CA HIS A 309 -4.56 5.15 35.14
C HIS A 309 -3.91 3.98 34.39
N ALA A 310 -4.29 3.73 33.13
CA ALA A 310 -3.69 2.67 32.32
C ALA A 310 -2.18 2.87 32.09
N LEU A 311 -1.77 4.11 31.77
CA LEU A 311 -0.37 4.46 31.51
C LEU A 311 0.52 4.37 32.75
N THR A 312 -0.04 4.61 33.94
CA THR A 312 0.70 4.57 35.21
C THR A 312 0.66 3.20 35.89
N GLY A 313 -0.39 2.41 35.64
CA GLY A 313 -0.59 1.09 36.24
C GLY A 313 0.23 -0.04 35.60
N GLN A 314 0.54 0.04 34.30
CA GLN A 314 1.21 -1.04 33.55
C GLN A 314 2.68 -0.74 33.25
N LYS A 315 3.54 -0.92 34.27
CA LYS A 315 4.97 -0.57 34.23
C LYS A 315 5.83 -1.49 33.35
N ASP A 316 5.30 -2.65 32.95
CA ASP A 316 5.90 -3.60 32.01
C ASP A 316 5.70 -3.16 30.53
N ARG A 317 4.74 -2.27 30.28
CA ARG A 317 4.44 -1.74 28.94
C ARG A 317 4.85 -0.29 28.77
N PHE A 318 4.69 0.51 29.82
CA PHE A 318 4.85 1.97 29.76
C PHE A 318 5.96 2.47 30.67
N ILE A 319 6.74 3.42 30.17
CA ILE A 319 7.73 4.17 30.94
C ILE A 319 7.22 5.60 31.11
N SER A 320 7.17 6.06 32.35
CA SER A 320 6.91 7.47 32.68
C SER A 320 8.21 8.30 32.64
N GLY A 321 8.10 9.56 32.24
CA GLY A 321 9.20 10.52 32.29
C GLY A 321 9.80 10.68 33.70
N LYS A 322 9.00 10.46 34.76
CA LYS A 322 9.49 10.48 36.14
C LYS A 322 10.60 9.45 36.38
N GLU A 323 10.51 8.27 35.76
CA GLU A 323 11.45 7.16 35.94
C GLU A 323 12.80 7.40 35.25
N ILE A 324 12.83 8.33 34.31
CA ILE A 324 14.03 8.69 33.52
C ILE A 324 14.47 10.15 33.74
N LYS A 325 14.08 10.75 34.88
CA LYS A 325 14.41 12.14 35.24
C LYS A 325 13.97 13.19 34.19
N LYS A 326 12.90 12.92 33.44
CA LYS A 326 12.23 13.86 32.51
C LYS A 326 10.93 14.41 33.12
N LYS A 327 10.23 15.28 32.36
CA LYS A 327 8.91 15.82 32.75
C LYS A 327 7.94 14.69 33.09
N LYS A 328 7.22 14.82 34.22
CA LYS A 328 6.32 13.79 34.75
C LYS A 328 5.16 13.43 33.80
N CYS A 329 4.76 14.35 32.93
CA CYS A 329 3.67 14.19 31.95
C CYS A 329 4.08 13.42 30.68
N LEU A 330 5.34 12.98 30.56
CA LEU A 330 5.80 12.23 29.39
C LEU A 330 5.60 10.73 29.58
N PHE A 331 5.10 10.06 28.54
CA PHE A 331 4.98 8.60 28.49
C PHE A 331 5.59 8.05 27.22
N GLY A 332 6.08 6.82 27.28
CA GLY A 332 6.57 6.08 26.13
C GLY A 332 6.45 4.58 26.35
N LEU A 333 6.61 3.81 25.27
CA LEU A 333 6.65 2.35 25.37
C LEU A 333 7.99 1.88 25.92
N GLN A 334 7.96 0.83 26.75
CA GLN A 334 9.16 0.20 27.26
C GLN A 334 9.93 -0.49 26.13
N SER A 335 9.22 -1.30 25.34
CA SER A 335 9.67 -1.82 24.05
C SER A 335 8.78 -1.30 22.92
N ARG A 336 9.37 -0.86 21.81
CA ARG A 336 8.63 -0.33 20.66
C ARG A 336 8.06 -1.47 19.80
N VAL A 337 7.16 -2.24 20.40
CA VAL A 337 6.45 -3.36 19.76
C VAL A 337 4.94 -3.11 19.81
N PRO A 338 4.17 -3.61 18.82
CA PRO A 338 2.71 -3.53 18.85
C PRO A 338 2.11 -4.13 20.13
N PRO A 339 0.91 -3.68 20.54
CA PRO A 339 0.21 -4.25 21.68
C PRO A 339 0.00 -5.77 21.48
N PRO A 340 0.22 -6.57 22.54
CA PRO A 340 -0.10 -7.99 22.49
C PRO A 340 -1.62 -8.16 22.37
N VAL A 341 -2.06 -9.05 21.48
CA VAL A 341 -3.46 -9.47 21.41
C VAL A 341 -3.58 -10.76 22.20
N MET A 342 -4.57 -10.88 23.09
CA MET A 342 -4.88 -12.15 23.74
C MET A 342 -5.08 -13.24 22.66
N SER A 343 -4.59 -14.45 22.90
CA SER A 343 -4.46 -15.46 21.84
C SER A 343 -5.79 -15.69 21.10
N GLN A 344 -5.75 -15.74 19.76
CA GLN A 344 -6.95 -15.95 18.92
C GLN A 344 -7.73 -17.23 19.29
N ARG A 345 -7.07 -18.21 19.94
CA ARG A 345 -7.69 -19.43 20.46
C ARG A 345 -8.63 -19.17 21.65
N GLN A 346 -8.32 -18.21 22.51
CA GLN A 346 -9.17 -17.86 23.67
C GLN A 346 -10.41 -17.05 23.25
N VAL A 347 -10.32 -16.26 22.17
CA VAL A 347 -11.44 -15.46 21.67
C VAL A 347 -12.55 -16.32 21.05
N ARG A 348 -12.22 -17.41 20.35
CA ARG A 348 -13.24 -18.32 19.78
C ARG A 348 -14.04 -19.06 20.85
N LEU A 349 -13.40 -19.43 21.97
CA LEU A 349 -14.05 -20.12 23.08
C LEU A 349 -15.06 -19.22 23.82
N HIS A 350 -14.80 -17.91 23.88
CA HIS A 350 -15.74 -16.95 24.47
C HIS A 350 -16.96 -16.64 23.59
N GLN A 351 -16.92 -16.94 22.28
CA GLN A 351 -18.06 -16.69 21.38
C GLN A 351 -18.95 -17.91 21.16
N THR A 352 -18.47 -19.13 21.47
CA THR A 352 -19.29 -20.36 21.41
C THR A 352 -19.90 -20.75 22.75
N GLY A 353 -19.71 -19.94 23.79
CA GLY A 353 -20.21 -20.16 25.15
C GLY A 353 -21.25 -19.14 25.60
N GLY A 354 -22.05 -18.62 24.67
CA GLY A 354 -23.17 -17.71 24.93
C GLY A 354 -24.44 -18.23 24.29
#